data_AF-A0A644W7C8-F1
#
_entry.id   AF-A0A644W7C8-F1
#
_cell.length_a   1.000
_cell.length_b   1.000
_cell.length_c   1.000
_cell.angle_alpha   90.00
_cell.angle_beta   90.00
_cell.angle_gamma   90.00
#
_symmetry.space_group_name_H-M   'P 1'
#
loop_
_entity.id
_entity.type
_entity.pdbx_description
1 polymer ?
#
loop_
_entity_poly.entity_id
_entity_poly.type
_entity_poly.pdbx_seq_one_letter_code
_entity_poly.pdbx_strand_id
1 'polypeptide(L)'
;MIAPLPDSPIHKCMADTTLLTEIIIQKYLYLLPFHRQIARFGDLGVRISSSTVGDWFSQSCELLRPLYDHLRRRVLSTDYIQVDESTLPVIDNEKRRAVKGYLWVVRNPDNGEVFFHYDRGSRSEKTALTLLHGFNGAIQSDGYQVYNRFEALDGKLMLGCWAHARRKFDEALAENKKLATEALLQIQSLYAIEREADEMGATLEQRGEIRRTKAYPVLVTFEKWLYDNYTTLLPQSRTAKAISYTYSIFPKLSRYHLNGRYRLDNNLVENAIRPLAIGRKNYLFCGNSDAAIRAAIVYSLIGSCKAAGVNPAEWLEDVLSKIYSYTKENRNIEELLPHLWKK
;
A
#
# COMPACT_ATOMS: atom_id res chain seq x y z
N MET A 1 -0.45 10.35 -50.47
CA MET A 1 -0.16 9.24 -49.53
C MET A 1 -0.88 9.55 -48.23
N ILE A 2 -1.77 8.68 -47.79
CA ILE A 2 -2.36 8.76 -46.44
C ILE A 2 -1.30 8.19 -45.50
N ALA A 3 -0.90 8.95 -44.47
CA ALA A 3 0.03 8.45 -43.46
C ALA A 3 -0.59 7.17 -42.84
N PRO A 4 0.20 6.11 -42.61
CA PRO A 4 -0.31 4.91 -41.95
C PRO A 4 -0.91 5.31 -40.61
N LEU A 5 -2.07 4.72 -40.28
CA LEU A 5 -2.67 4.93 -38.97
C LEU A 5 -1.63 4.56 -37.90
N PRO A 6 -1.43 5.39 -36.87
CA PRO A 6 -0.56 5.02 -35.76
C PRO A 6 -1.08 3.72 -35.13
N ASP A 7 -0.16 2.88 -34.67
CA ASP A 7 -0.51 1.62 -34.01
C ASP A 7 -1.39 1.94 -32.79
N SER A 8 -2.63 1.44 -32.82
CA SER A 8 -3.54 1.58 -31.69
C SER A 8 -3.30 0.43 -30.71
N PRO A 9 -3.16 0.70 -29.40
CA PRO A 9 -2.94 -0.37 -28.42
C PRO A 9 -4.13 -1.31 -28.29
N ILE A 10 -5.33 -0.85 -28.65
CA ILE A 10 -6.56 -1.61 -28.57
C ILE A 10 -7.13 -1.74 -29.98
N HIS A 11 -7.29 -2.98 -30.44
CA HIS A 11 -7.79 -3.27 -31.78
C HIS A 11 -9.20 -2.70 -32.00
N LYS A 12 -9.39 -1.95 -33.09
CA LYS A 12 -10.65 -1.25 -33.44
C LYS A 12 -11.15 -0.28 -32.37
N CYS A 13 -10.24 0.29 -31.58
CA CYS A 13 -10.56 1.35 -30.62
C CYS A 13 -10.65 2.72 -31.29
N MET A 14 -11.68 3.50 -30.96
CA MET A 14 -11.81 4.89 -31.41
C MET A 14 -11.00 5.87 -30.53
N ALA A 15 -10.66 5.47 -29.31
CA ALA A 15 -9.85 6.26 -28.40
C ALA A 15 -8.35 6.09 -28.71
N ASP A 16 -7.64 7.21 -28.74
CA ASP A 16 -6.17 7.23 -28.75
C ASP A 16 -5.61 7.00 -27.34
N THR A 17 -4.29 6.89 -27.24
CA THR A 17 -3.58 6.71 -25.96
C THR A 17 -3.85 7.85 -24.99
N THR A 18 -4.00 9.08 -25.49
CA THR A 18 -4.33 10.27 -24.71
C THR A 18 -5.66 10.11 -23.99
N LEU A 19 -6.73 9.75 -24.71
CA LEU A 19 -8.07 9.59 -24.13
C LEU A 19 -8.12 8.41 -23.16
N LEU A 20 -7.48 7.28 -23.50
CA LEU A 20 -7.39 6.12 -22.60
C LEU A 20 -6.68 6.48 -21.28
N THR A 21 -5.58 7.23 -21.38
CA THR A 21 -4.83 7.75 -20.23
C THR A 21 -5.69 8.66 -19.38
N GLU A 22 -6.35 9.63 -20.01
CA GLU A 22 -7.19 10.61 -19.33
C GLU A 22 -8.34 9.93 -18.56
N ILE A 23 -9.00 8.92 -19.13
CA ILE A 23 -10.05 8.14 -18.46
C ILE A 23 -9.52 7.47 -17.17
N ILE A 24 -8.34 6.86 -17.23
CA ILE A 24 -7.71 6.15 -16.10
C ILE A 24 -7.24 7.16 -15.05
N ILE A 25 -6.51 8.19 -15.45
CA ILE A 25 -5.93 9.21 -14.59
C ILE A 25 -7.02 10.00 -13.87
N GLN A 26 -8.06 10.45 -14.59
CA GLN A 26 -9.20 11.11 -13.96
C GLN A 26 -9.83 10.23 -12.88
N LYS A 27 -9.98 8.92 -13.12
CA LYS A 27 -10.62 8.02 -12.16
C LYS A 27 -9.76 7.70 -10.94
N TYR A 28 -8.49 7.40 -11.12
CA TYR A 28 -7.65 6.80 -10.06
C TYR A 28 -6.61 7.75 -9.48
N LEU A 29 -6.25 8.82 -10.19
CA LEU A 29 -5.42 9.89 -9.65
C LEU A 29 -6.26 11.06 -9.14
N TYR A 30 -7.22 11.53 -9.95
CA TYR A 30 -8.09 12.67 -9.61
C TYR A 30 -9.46 12.28 -9.03
N LEU A 31 -9.72 10.98 -8.92
CA LEU A 31 -10.87 10.42 -8.20
C LEU A 31 -12.24 10.87 -8.77
N LEU A 32 -12.30 11.11 -10.09
CA LEU A 32 -13.49 11.47 -10.86
C LEU A 32 -14.15 10.20 -11.45
N PRO A 33 -15.32 9.76 -10.97
CA PRO A 33 -16.00 8.56 -11.44
C PRO A 33 -16.43 8.65 -12.91
N PHE A 34 -16.50 7.51 -13.60
CA PHE A 34 -16.80 7.44 -15.03
C PHE A 34 -18.08 8.18 -15.46
N HIS A 35 -19.17 8.11 -14.68
CA HIS A 35 -20.40 8.82 -15.04
C HIS A 35 -20.19 10.35 -15.10
N ARG A 36 -19.32 10.90 -14.25
CA ARG A 36 -18.97 12.33 -14.28
C ARG A 36 -18.04 12.66 -15.44
N GLN A 37 -17.13 11.75 -15.80
CA GLN A 37 -16.29 11.91 -17.00
C GLN A 37 -17.16 11.92 -18.26
N ILE A 38 -18.11 10.98 -18.37
CA ILE A 38 -19.06 10.88 -19.49
C ILE A 38 -19.92 12.14 -19.60
N ALA A 39 -20.43 12.65 -18.48
CA ALA A 39 -21.18 13.92 -18.48
C ALA A 39 -20.31 15.08 -19.00
N ARG A 40 -19.07 15.20 -18.51
CA ARG A 40 -18.11 16.21 -18.98
C ARG A 40 -17.81 16.10 -20.48
N PHE A 41 -17.66 14.88 -21.01
CA PHE A 41 -17.50 14.69 -22.45
C PHE A 41 -18.74 15.11 -23.23
N GLY A 42 -19.93 14.84 -22.68
CA GLY A 42 -21.21 15.30 -23.23
C GLY A 42 -21.32 16.82 -23.31
N ASP A 43 -20.87 17.53 -22.28
CA ASP A 43 -20.83 19.01 -22.26
C ASP A 43 -19.88 19.58 -23.34
N LEU A 44 -18.84 18.81 -23.71
CA LEU A 44 -17.92 19.12 -24.81
C LEU A 44 -18.43 18.65 -26.19
N GLY A 45 -19.67 18.15 -26.28
CA GLY A 45 -20.28 17.67 -27.52
C GLY A 45 -19.91 16.24 -27.91
N VAL A 46 -19.13 15.52 -27.09
CA VAL A 46 -18.66 14.16 -27.37
C VAL A 46 -19.55 13.15 -26.64
N ARG A 47 -20.31 12.36 -27.40
CA ARG A 47 -21.21 11.33 -26.84
C ARG A 47 -20.53 9.97 -26.79
N ILE A 48 -20.20 9.49 -25.59
CA ILE A 48 -19.59 8.18 -25.35
C ILE A 48 -20.47 7.40 -24.38
N SER A 49 -20.78 6.14 -24.72
CA SER A 49 -21.59 5.29 -23.84
C SER A 49 -20.79 4.81 -22.62
N SER A 50 -21.48 4.51 -21.53
CA SER A 50 -20.86 3.95 -20.31
C SER A 50 -20.19 2.60 -20.56
N SER A 51 -20.79 1.75 -21.39
CA SER A 51 -20.19 0.46 -21.78
C SER A 51 -18.89 0.67 -22.55
N THR A 52 -18.87 1.60 -23.50
CA THR A 52 -17.64 1.93 -24.27
C THR A 52 -16.49 2.37 -23.35
N VAL A 53 -16.75 3.29 -22.41
CA VAL A 53 -15.72 3.72 -21.43
C VAL A 53 -15.27 2.54 -20.55
N GLY A 54 -16.22 1.69 -20.13
CA GLY A 54 -15.93 0.48 -19.37
C GLY A 54 -15.03 -0.51 -20.13
N ASP A 55 -15.30 -0.74 -21.40
CA ASP A 55 -14.56 -1.65 -22.27
C ASP A 55 -13.15 -1.12 -22.55
N TRP A 56 -13.00 0.18 -22.82
CA TRP A 56 -11.70 0.83 -22.99
C TRP A 56 -10.86 0.76 -21.72
N PHE A 57 -11.46 1.06 -20.57
CA PHE A 57 -10.80 0.92 -19.28
C PHE A 57 -10.35 -0.53 -19.03
N SER A 58 -11.22 -1.50 -19.30
CA SER A 58 -10.92 -2.91 -19.09
C SER A 58 -9.74 -3.36 -19.94
N GLN A 59 -9.81 -3.11 -21.26
CA GLN A 59 -8.76 -3.49 -22.19
C GLN A 59 -7.42 -2.82 -21.89
N SER A 60 -7.44 -1.54 -21.49
CA SER A 60 -6.23 -0.84 -21.06
C SER A 60 -5.59 -1.49 -19.83
N CYS A 61 -6.40 -1.92 -18.85
CA CYS A 61 -5.87 -2.63 -17.68
C CYS A 61 -5.30 -4.01 -18.02
N GLU A 62 -5.90 -4.72 -18.99
CA GLU A 62 -5.36 -6.01 -19.44
C GLU A 62 -3.99 -5.82 -20.11
N LEU A 63 -3.81 -4.76 -20.91
CA LEU A 63 -2.49 -4.42 -21.47
C LEU A 63 -1.46 -4.14 -20.38
N LEU A 64 -1.84 -3.44 -19.30
CA LEU A 64 -0.96 -3.11 -18.17
C LEU A 64 -0.68 -4.29 -17.23
N ARG A 65 -1.43 -5.40 -17.34
CA ARG A 65 -1.35 -6.51 -16.39
C ARG A 65 0.04 -7.16 -16.30
N PRO A 66 0.74 -7.44 -17.41
CA PRO A 66 2.09 -8.01 -17.32
C PRO A 66 3.05 -7.08 -16.58
N LEU A 67 2.97 -5.76 -16.84
CA LEU A 67 3.78 -4.75 -16.17
C LEU A 67 3.52 -4.73 -14.65
N TYR A 68 2.25 -4.80 -14.24
CA TYR A 68 1.86 -4.97 -12.84
C TYR A 68 2.39 -6.29 -12.23
N ASP A 69 2.37 -7.40 -12.98
CA ASP A 69 2.91 -8.69 -12.52
C ASP A 69 4.44 -8.63 -12.32
N HIS A 70 5.18 -7.88 -13.16
CA HIS A 70 6.60 -7.59 -12.96
C HIS A 70 6.85 -6.72 -11.73
N LEU A 71 6.09 -5.64 -11.55
CA LEU A 71 6.15 -4.80 -10.34
C LEU A 71 5.95 -5.62 -9.07
N ARG A 72 4.92 -6.49 -9.04
CA ARG A 72 4.64 -7.36 -7.88
C ARG A 72 5.83 -8.27 -7.57
N ARG A 73 6.40 -8.92 -8.59
CA ARG A 73 7.59 -9.78 -8.41
C ARG A 73 8.77 -9.00 -7.86
N ARG A 74 9.00 -7.79 -8.36
CA ARG A 74 10.12 -6.93 -7.93
C ARG A 74 9.99 -6.48 -6.48
N VAL A 75 8.79 -6.08 -6.05
CA VAL A 75 8.56 -5.73 -4.64
C VAL A 75 8.75 -6.96 -3.75
N LEU A 76 8.25 -8.13 -4.16
CA LEU A 76 8.38 -9.38 -3.40
C LEU A 76 9.78 -10.05 -3.48
N SER A 77 10.67 -9.59 -4.37
CA SER A 77 12.05 -10.07 -4.44
C SER A 77 13.00 -9.32 -3.50
N THR A 78 12.48 -8.36 -2.74
CA THR A 78 13.25 -7.63 -1.72
C THR A 78 13.26 -8.40 -0.40
N ASP A 79 14.02 -7.93 0.57
CA ASP A 79 14.16 -8.51 1.90
C ASP A 79 13.45 -7.68 2.99
N TYR A 80 12.76 -6.60 2.63
CA TYR A 80 11.99 -5.78 3.55
C TYR A 80 10.76 -5.17 2.88
N ILE A 81 9.58 -5.53 3.39
CA ILE A 81 8.29 -5.00 2.92
C ILE A 81 7.45 -4.49 4.08
N GLN A 82 6.59 -3.53 3.77
CA GLN A 82 5.47 -3.11 4.60
C GLN A 82 4.16 -3.62 4.00
N VAL A 83 3.28 -4.14 4.83
CA VAL A 83 1.99 -4.68 4.41
C VAL A 83 0.87 -4.10 5.26
N ASP A 84 -0.22 -3.75 4.61
CA ASP A 84 -1.46 -3.31 5.23
C ASP A 84 -2.65 -3.69 4.33
N GLU A 85 -3.88 -3.63 4.85
CA GLU A 85 -5.08 -3.88 4.07
C GLU A 85 -6.07 -2.72 4.14
N SER A 86 -6.70 -2.40 3.02
CA SER A 86 -7.74 -1.39 2.96
C SER A 86 -9.03 -1.91 2.37
N THR A 87 -10.14 -1.35 2.83
CA THR A 87 -11.46 -1.75 2.37
C THR A 87 -11.77 -1.17 1.00
N LEU A 88 -12.46 -1.96 0.20
CA LEU A 88 -13.00 -1.58 -1.10
C LEU A 88 -14.39 -2.23 -1.24
N PRO A 89 -15.47 -1.44 -1.31
CA PRO A 89 -16.79 -1.99 -1.59
C PRO A 89 -16.84 -2.58 -3.01
N VAL A 90 -17.37 -3.79 -3.16
CA VAL A 90 -17.47 -4.50 -4.45
C VAL A 90 -18.89 -5.04 -4.61
N ILE A 91 -19.50 -4.85 -5.77
CA ILE A 91 -20.83 -5.42 -6.06
C ILE A 91 -20.72 -6.95 -6.12
N ASP A 92 -21.54 -7.59 -5.30
CA ASP A 92 -21.80 -9.03 -5.30
C ASP A 92 -23.12 -9.25 -6.03
N ASN A 93 -23.07 -9.89 -7.20
CA ASN A 93 -24.24 -10.10 -8.05
C ASN A 93 -25.26 -11.05 -7.43
N GLU A 94 -24.81 -12.02 -6.63
CA GLU A 94 -25.70 -12.96 -5.93
C GLU A 94 -26.47 -12.23 -4.83
N LYS A 95 -25.79 -11.36 -4.09
CA LYS A 95 -26.40 -10.58 -2.99
C LYS A 95 -27.03 -9.27 -3.44
N ARG A 96 -26.89 -8.91 -4.73
CA ARG A 96 -27.40 -7.67 -5.35
C ARG A 96 -27.06 -6.40 -4.57
N ARG A 97 -25.89 -6.35 -3.95
CA ARG A 97 -25.44 -5.21 -3.14
C ARG A 97 -23.92 -5.12 -3.11
N ALA A 98 -23.41 -3.94 -2.75
CA ALA A 98 -22.00 -3.79 -2.42
C ALA A 98 -21.69 -4.56 -1.13
N VAL A 99 -20.71 -5.46 -1.20
CA VAL A 99 -20.12 -6.14 -0.04
C VAL A 99 -18.74 -5.57 0.25
N LYS A 100 -18.29 -5.77 1.49
CA LYS A 100 -16.97 -5.32 1.93
C LYS A 100 -15.90 -6.26 1.34
N GLY A 101 -15.12 -5.76 0.40
CA GLY A 101 -13.88 -6.40 -0.06
C GLY A 101 -12.65 -5.75 0.58
N TYR A 102 -11.50 -6.43 0.43
CA TYR A 102 -10.21 -5.95 0.90
C TYR A 102 -9.18 -5.96 -0.25
N LEU A 103 -8.39 -4.90 -0.30
CA LEU A 103 -7.14 -4.84 -1.06
C LEU A 103 -5.98 -4.96 -0.08
N TRP A 104 -5.11 -5.93 -0.33
CA TRP A 104 -3.82 -6.06 0.32
C TRP A 104 -2.84 -5.10 -0.34
N VAL A 105 -2.08 -4.35 0.43
CA VAL A 105 -1.13 -3.37 -0.09
C VAL A 105 0.24 -3.72 0.44
N VAL A 106 1.18 -3.94 -0.48
CA VAL A 106 2.55 -4.28 -0.17
C VAL A 106 3.45 -3.21 -0.74
N ARG A 107 4.28 -2.62 0.10
CA ARG A 107 5.18 -1.52 -0.25
C ARG A 107 6.61 -1.88 0.09
N ASN A 108 7.54 -1.59 -0.81
CA ASN A 108 8.97 -1.59 -0.52
C ASN A 108 9.33 -0.26 0.20
N PRO A 109 9.82 -0.30 1.46
CA PRO A 109 10.16 0.88 2.23
C PRO A 109 11.31 1.71 1.66
N ASP A 110 12.25 1.07 0.95
CA ASP A 110 13.51 1.69 0.51
C ASP A 110 13.34 2.54 -0.75
N ASN A 111 12.61 2.02 -1.74
CA ASN A 111 12.40 2.73 -3.02
C ASN A 111 10.96 3.25 -3.21
N GLY A 112 10.04 2.87 -2.31
CA GLY A 112 8.67 3.33 -2.29
C GLY A 112 7.71 2.66 -3.27
N GLU A 113 8.17 1.71 -4.09
CA GLU A 113 7.29 0.93 -4.94
C GLU A 113 6.21 0.22 -4.15
N VAL A 114 5.02 0.15 -4.75
CA VAL A 114 3.84 -0.36 -4.07
C VAL A 114 2.98 -1.13 -5.06
N PHE A 115 2.43 -2.24 -4.60
CA PHE A 115 1.35 -2.91 -5.32
C PHE A 115 0.15 -3.20 -4.42
N PHE A 116 -1.01 -3.20 -5.03
CA PHE A 116 -2.30 -3.55 -4.46
C PHE A 116 -2.69 -4.91 -5.03
N HIS A 117 -3.20 -5.79 -4.18
CA HIS A 117 -3.60 -7.13 -4.53
C HIS A 117 -5.03 -7.40 -4.06
N TYR A 118 -5.89 -7.82 -4.99
CA TYR A 118 -7.25 -8.24 -4.72
C TYR A 118 -7.38 -9.74 -4.94
N ASP A 119 -7.80 -10.46 -3.91
CA ASP A 119 -8.15 -11.89 -4.00
C ASP A 119 -9.56 -12.09 -3.45
N ARG A 120 -10.55 -11.99 -4.35
CA ARG A 120 -11.98 -12.21 -4.06
C ARG A 120 -12.50 -11.43 -2.85
N GLY A 121 -11.87 -10.29 -2.55
CA GLY A 121 -12.21 -9.44 -1.41
C GLY A 121 -11.91 -10.06 -0.04
N SER A 122 -11.09 -11.10 0.04
CA SER A 122 -10.75 -11.80 1.28
C SER A 122 -9.64 -11.09 2.07
N ARG A 123 -9.80 -11.07 3.41
CA ARG A 123 -8.75 -10.67 4.39
C ARG A 123 -8.30 -11.86 5.24
N SER A 124 -8.44 -13.07 4.71
CA SER A 124 -8.16 -14.30 5.45
C SER A 124 -6.66 -14.58 5.58
N GLU A 125 -6.28 -15.39 6.56
CA GLU A 125 -4.92 -15.94 6.68
C GLU A 125 -4.49 -16.68 5.40
N LYS A 126 -5.40 -17.44 4.77
CA LYS A 126 -5.12 -18.15 3.51
C LYS A 126 -4.69 -17.19 2.40
N THR A 127 -5.36 -16.04 2.28
CA THR A 127 -5.02 -15.02 1.29
C THR A 127 -3.66 -14.39 1.61
N ALA A 128 -3.40 -14.08 2.89
CA ALA A 128 -2.10 -13.59 3.33
C ALA A 128 -0.98 -14.57 2.96
N LEU A 129 -1.13 -15.86 3.30
CA LEU A 129 -0.18 -16.92 2.98
C LEU A 129 0.02 -17.04 1.46
N THR A 130 -1.06 -17.05 0.68
CA THR A 130 -0.97 -17.12 -0.79
C THR A 130 -0.14 -15.95 -1.34
N LEU A 131 -0.27 -14.76 -0.77
CA LEU A 131 0.45 -13.57 -1.20
C LEU A 131 1.92 -13.55 -0.75
N LEU A 132 2.22 -13.97 0.48
CA LEU A 132 3.51 -13.72 1.15
C LEU A 132 4.30 -14.99 1.51
N HIS A 133 3.80 -16.20 1.21
CA HIS A 133 4.47 -17.45 1.59
C HIS A 133 5.89 -17.54 1.01
N GLY A 134 6.08 -17.16 -0.25
CA GLY A 134 7.39 -17.18 -0.92
C GLY A 134 8.34 -16.04 -0.57
N PHE A 135 7.88 -15.03 0.17
CA PHE A 135 8.71 -13.89 0.57
C PHE A 135 9.67 -14.30 1.70
N ASN A 136 10.93 -13.89 1.62
CA ASN A 136 11.93 -14.10 2.67
C ASN A 136 12.52 -12.75 3.06
N GLY A 137 12.51 -12.44 4.35
CA GLY A 137 12.94 -11.16 4.89
C GLY A 137 11.99 -10.60 5.95
N ALA A 138 12.09 -9.30 6.18
CA ALA A 138 11.29 -8.58 7.15
C ALA A 138 9.93 -8.15 6.57
N ILE A 139 8.86 -8.44 7.33
CA ILE A 139 7.49 -8.01 7.01
C ILE A 139 7.02 -7.10 8.14
N GLN A 140 6.72 -5.85 7.84
CA GLN A 140 6.19 -4.91 8.82
C GLN A 140 4.69 -4.65 8.62
N SER A 141 3.91 -4.82 9.69
CA SER A 141 2.46 -4.58 9.68
C SER A 141 1.96 -3.93 10.97
N ASP A 142 0.66 -3.63 11.02
CA ASP A 142 -0.06 -3.08 12.18
C ASP A 142 -0.22 -4.07 13.35
N GLY A 143 0.33 -5.29 13.23
CA GLY A 143 0.18 -6.34 14.23
C GLY A 143 -1.14 -7.12 14.13
N TYR A 144 -1.84 -7.08 12.99
CA TYR A 144 -3.01 -7.94 12.75
C TYR A 144 -2.67 -9.43 12.90
N GLN A 145 -3.55 -10.18 13.56
CA GLN A 145 -3.28 -11.55 14.01
C GLN A 145 -3.01 -12.55 12.88
N VAL A 146 -3.55 -12.35 11.67
CA VAL A 146 -3.23 -13.22 10.50
C VAL A 146 -1.74 -13.24 10.18
N TYR A 147 -0.98 -12.22 10.61
CA TYR A 147 0.45 -12.20 10.41
C TYR A 147 1.21 -13.11 11.39
N ASN A 148 0.57 -13.56 12.48
CA ASN A 148 1.22 -14.41 13.48
C ASN A 148 1.69 -15.74 12.89
N ARG A 149 1.00 -16.26 11.87
CA ARG A 149 1.39 -17.51 11.22
C ARG A 149 2.76 -17.42 10.55
N PHE A 150 3.16 -16.23 10.07
CA PHE A 150 4.47 -16.03 9.44
C PHE A 150 5.64 -16.04 10.42
N GLU A 151 5.42 -15.76 11.71
CA GLU A 151 6.48 -15.91 12.74
C GLU A 151 6.95 -17.36 12.87
N ALA A 152 6.10 -18.33 12.55
CA ALA A 152 6.41 -19.75 12.62
C ALA A 152 7.00 -20.30 11.31
N LEU A 153 7.17 -19.47 10.27
CA LEU A 153 7.72 -19.88 8.99
C LEU A 153 9.17 -19.40 8.87
N ASP A 154 10.03 -20.29 8.38
CA ASP A 154 11.44 -19.98 8.18
C ASP A 154 11.64 -18.81 7.21
N GLY A 155 12.70 -18.03 7.46
CA GLY A 155 13.12 -16.92 6.60
C GLY A 155 12.27 -15.66 6.74
N LYS A 156 11.37 -15.56 7.72
CA LYS A 156 10.49 -14.39 7.91
C LYS A 156 10.71 -13.73 9.27
N LEU A 157 10.81 -12.41 9.27
CA LEU A 157 10.96 -11.60 10.47
C LEU A 157 9.81 -10.60 10.56
N MET A 158 8.86 -10.79 11.49
CA MET A 158 7.79 -9.80 11.64
C MET A 158 8.24 -8.59 12.44
N LEU A 159 7.89 -7.41 11.93
CA LEU A 159 8.08 -6.11 12.56
C LEU A 159 6.71 -5.50 12.88
N GLY A 160 6.62 -4.82 14.02
CA GLY A 160 5.41 -4.13 14.46
C GLY A 160 5.38 -2.65 14.03
N CYS A 161 4.27 -1.99 14.33
CA CYS A 161 4.09 -0.56 14.10
C CYS A 161 3.89 0.21 15.42
N TRP A 162 4.84 1.06 15.76
CA TRP A 162 4.74 1.92 16.95
C TRP A 162 3.63 2.97 16.87
N ALA A 163 3.24 3.41 15.67
CA ALA A 163 2.14 4.36 15.50
C ALA A 163 0.80 3.78 15.99
N HIS A 164 0.56 2.48 15.78
CA HIS A 164 -0.63 1.79 16.27
C HIS A 164 -0.63 1.61 17.80
N ALA A 165 0.52 1.24 18.38
CA ALA A 165 0.67 1.19 19.84
C ALA A 165 0.45 2.58 20.47
N ARG A 166 1.07 3.62 19.89
CA ARG A 166 0.92 5.01 20.33
C ARG A 166 -0.53 5.49 20.30
N ARG A 167 -1.28 5.20 19.23
CA ARG A 167 -2.69 5.60 19.09
C ARG A 167 -3.56 5.07 20.24
N LYS A 168 -3.31 3.84 20.70
CA LYS A 168 -4.06 3.25 21.82
C LYS A 168 -3.77 3.95 23.14
N PHE A 169 -2.53 4.36 23.39
CA PHE A 169 -2.20 5.15 24.57
C PHE A 169 -2.76 6.57 24.49
N ASP A 170 -2.78 7.18 23.30
CA ASP A 170 -3.44 8.47 23.07
C ASP A 170 -4.94 8.41 23.41
N GLU A 171 -5.65 7.40 22.92
CA GLU A 171 -7.07 7.15 23.27
C GLU A 171 -7.29 6.90 24.77
N ALA A 172 -6.29 6.35 25.47
CA ALA A 172 -6.33 6.06 26.90
C ALA A 172 -6.10 7.31 27.78
N LEU A 173 -5.62 8.44 27.22
CA LEU A 173 -5.48 9.70 27.96
C LEU A 173 -6.80 10.17 28.58
N ALA A 174 -7.92 9.85 27.92
CA ALA A 174 -9.26 10.20 28.38
C ALA A 174 -9.67 9.49 29.69
N GLU A 175 -9.06 8.35 30.01
CA GLU A 175 -9.42 7.52 31.18
C GLU A 175 -8.31 7.51 32.24
N ASN A 176 -7.05 7.44 31.84
CA ASN A 176 -5.90 7.43 32.76
C ASN A 176 -4.76 8.27 32.21
N LYS A 177 -4.87 9.58 32.43
CA LYS A 177 -3.89 10.57 31.94
C LYS A 177 -2.46 10.26 32.38
N LYS A 178 -2.25 9.82 33.63
CA LYS A 178 -0.92 9.57 34.19
C LYS A 178 -0.19 8.46 33.44
N LEU A 179 -0.73 7.24 33.46
CA LEU A 179 -0.06 6.09 32.82
C LEU A 179 0.00 6.21 31.30
N ALA A 180 -1.04 6.76 30.68
CA ALA A 180 -1.02 7.00 29.24
C ALA A 180 0.08 8.00 28.86
N THR A 181 0.27 9.08 29.64
CA THR A 181 1.35 10.06 29.39
C THR A 181 2.72 9.42 29.57
N GLU A 182 2.93 8.62 30.62
CA GLU A 182 4.19 7.91 30.85
C GLU A 182 4.55 7.01 29.66
N ALA A 183 3.59 6.21 29.16
CA ALA A 183 3.80 5.38 27.97
C ALA A 183 4.09 6.22 26.71
N LEU A 184 3.36 7.32 26.50
CA LEU A 184 3.55 8.20 25.35
C LEU A 184 4.94 8.86 25.36
N LEU A 185 5.48 9.22 26.52
CA LEU A 185 6.84 9.77 26.66
C LEU A 185 7.93 8.74 26.31
N GLN A 186 7.75 7.48 26.69
CA GLN A 186 8.64 6.39 26.29
C GLN A 186 8.65 6.22 24.77
N ILE A 187 7.47 6.17 24.16
CA ILE A 187 7.33 6.08 22.69
C ILE A 187 7.94 7.32 22.02
N GLN A 188 7.67 8.52 22.53
CA GLN A 188 8.21 9.77 22.01
C GLN A 188 9.75 9.78 22.02
N SER A 189 10.37 9.19 23.03
CA SER A 189 11.83 9.05 23.11
C SER A 189 12.39 8.23 21.96
N LEU A 190 11.70 7.15 21.54
CA LEU A 190 12.09 6.37 20.35
C LEU A 190 12.04 7.23 19.07
N TYR A 191 10.96 8.01 18.88
CA TYR A 191 10.86 8.92 17.73
C TYR A 191 11.88 10.06 17.78
N ALA A 192 12.27 10.52 18.98
CA ALA A 192 13.31 11.54 19.12
C ALA A 192 14.68 11.00 18.69
N ILE A 193 14.99 9.74 19.02
CA ILE A 193 16.23 9.07 18.59
C ILE A 193 16.25 8.90 17.05
N GLU A 194 15.13 8.52 16.43
CA GLU A 194 15.05 8.44 14.97
C GLU A 194 15.26 9.80 14.30
N ARG A 195 14.67 10.86 14.87
CA ARG A 195 14.85 12.23 14.39
C ARG A 195 16.30 12.70 14.50
N GLU A 196 16.97 12.39 15.62
CA GLU A 196 18.39 12.68 15.79
C GLU A 196 19.22 12.01 14.69
N ALA A 197 18.97 10.72 14.41
CA ALA A 197 19.65 10.00 13.34
C ALA A 197 19.37 10.59 11.94
N ASP A 198 18.14 11.08 11.69
CA ASP A 198 17.79 11.79 10.46
C ASP A 198 18.54 13.12 10.33
N GLU A 199 18.55 13.94 11.38
CA GLU A 199 19.21 15.26 11.43
C GLU A 199 20.73 15.16 11.27
N MET A 200 21.34 14.08 11.75
CA MET A 200 22.76 13.78 11.56
C MET A 200 23.10 13.26 10.16
N GLY A 201 22.10 12.93 9.32
CA GLY A 201 22.32 12.24 8.05
C GLY A 201 22.96 10.86 8.24
N ALA A 202 22.61 10.15 9.32
CA ALA A 202 23.25 8.89 9.68
C ALA A 202 23.06 7.82 8.59
N THR A 203 24.16 7.16 8.25
CA THR A 203 24.15 5.94 7.43
C THR A 203 23.34 4.82 8.12
N LEU A 204 22.98 3.77 7.39
CA LEU A 204 22.23 2.63 7.95
C LEU A 204 22.98 1.96 9.11
N GLU A 205 24.31 1.87 9.02
CA GLU A 205 25.18 1.31 10.06
C GLU A 205 25.22 2.21 11.30
N GLN A 206 25.43 3.52 11.11
CA GLN A 206 25.38 4.49 12.20
C GLN A 206 24.02 4.52 12.88
N ARG A 207 22.92 4.44 12.12
CA ARG A 207 21.57 4.34 12.67
C ARG A 207 21.39 3.07 13.49
N GLY A 208 21.90 1.93 13.03
CA GLY A 208 21.93 0.69 13.80
C GLY A 208 22.65 0.87 15.15
N GLU A 209 23.79 1.54 15.15
CA GLU A 209 24.57 1.80 16.37
C GLU A 209 23.87 2.78 17.33
N ILE A 210 23.27 3.85 16.80
CA ILE A 210 22.45 4.79 17.58
C ILE A 210 21.28 4.05 18.23
N ARG A 211 20.58 3.18 17.48
CA ARG A 211 19.48 2.38 18.01
C ARG A 211 19.95 1.41 19.09
N ARG A 212 21.10 0.74 18.89
CA ARG A 212 21.68 -0.18 19.87
C ARG A 212 22.05 0.53 21.18
N THR A 213 22.63 1.73 21.10
CA THR A 213 23.13 2.47 22.27
C THR A 213 22.05 3.31 22.97
N LYS A 214 21.08 3.86 22.23
CA LYS A 214 20.06 4.77 22.77
C LYS A 214 18.67 4.15 22.80
N ALA A 215 18.22 3.53 21.70
CA ALA A 215 16.84 3.06 21.59
C ALA A 215 16.59 1.74 22.34
N TYR A 216 17.52 0.79 22.27
CA TYR A 216 17.38 -0.50 22.94
C TYR A 216 17.22 -0.39 24.46
N PRO A 217 17.98 0.46 25.19
CA PRO A 217 17.74 0.71 26.61
C PRO A 217 16.33 1.27 26.93
N VAL A 218 15.79 2.12 26.06
CA VAL A 218 14.42 2.63 26.19
C VAL A 218 13.41 1.50 26.00
N LEU A 219 13.62 0.62 25.01
CA LEU A 219 12.77 -0.55 24.77
C LEU A 219 12.74 -1.48 25.99
N VAL A 220 13.90 -1.85 26.54
CA VAL A 220 13.98 -2.73 27.71
C VAL A 220 13.27 -2.12 28.92
N THR A 221 13.50 -0.84 29.16
CA THR A 221 12.84 -0.10 30.25
C THR A 221 11.32 -0.07 30.06
N PHE A 222 10.87 0.16 28.82
CA PHE A 222 9.45 0.26 28.52
C PHE A 222 8.75 -1.10 28.59
N GLU A 223 9.38 -2.18 28.14
CA GLU A 223 8.85 -3.55 28.27
C GLU A 223 8.58 -3.90 29.74
N LYS A 224 9.56 -3.61 30.61
CA LYS A 224 9.41 -3.79 32.05
C LYS A 224 8.27 -2.93 32.61
N TRP A 225 8.20 -1.66 32.21
CA TRP A 225 7.10 -0.78 32.63
C TRP A 225 5.73 -1.32 32.20
N LEU A 226 5.59 -1.88 30.99
CA LEU A 226 4.35 -2.50 30.52
C LEU A 226 3.96 -3.68 31.41
N TYR A 227 4.91 -4.55 31.74
CA TYR A 227 4.69 -5.70 32.61
C TYR A 227 4.27 -5.29 34.03
N ASP A 228 5.04 -4.40 34.66
CA ASP A 228 4.83 -3.98 36.04
C ASP A 228 3.48 -3.26 36.24
N ASN A 229 3.03 -2.50 35.24
CA ASN A 229 1.78 -1.74 35.33
C ASN A 229 0.53 -2.56 34.96
N TYR A 230 0.65 -3.66 34.21
CA TYR A 230 -0.52 -4.39 33.72
C TYR A 230 -1.39 -4.96 34.85
N THR A 231 -0.77 -5.50 35.90
CA THR A 231 -1.47 -6.19 37.01
C THR A 231 -2.26 -5.24 37.91
N THR A 232 -1.97 -3.94 37.86
CA THR A 232 -2.63 -2.92 38.68
C THR A 232 -3.88 -2.33 38.02
N LEU A 233 -4.19 -2.73 36.79
CA LEU A 233 -5.23 -2.13 35.97
C LEU A 233 -6.51 -2.97 35.92
N LEU A 234 -7.64 -2.26 35.84
CA LEU A 234 -8.93 -2.88 35.52
C LEU A 234 -8.88 -3.46 34.09
N PRO A 235 -9.18 -4.76 33.89
CA PRO A 235 -8.94 -5.47 32.62
C PRO A 235 -9.59 -4.85 31.37
N GLN A 236 -10.66 -4.07 31.52
CA GLN A 236 -11.41 -3.49 30.40
C GLN A 236 -11.13 -2.00 30.14
N SER A 237 -10.31 -1.35 30.97
CA SER A 237 -9.89 0.03 30.77
C SER A 237 -9.13 0.20 29.45
N ARG A 238 -9.18 1.40 28.85
CA ARG A 238 -8.40 1.70 27.63
C ARG A 238 -6.90 1.51 27.86
N THR A 239 -6.40 1.87 29.03
CA THR A 239 -4.98 1.68 29.41
C THR A 239 -4.61 0.20 29.46
N ALA A 240 -5.44 -0.65 30.08
CA ALA A 240 -5.18 -2.09 30.10
C ALA A 240 -5.16 -2.69 28.69
N LYS A 241 -6.07 -2.25 27.81
CA LYS A 241 -6.10 -2.64 26.39
C LYS A 241 -4.87 -2.16 25.63
N ALA A 242 -4.41 -0.93 25.88
CA ALA A 242 -3.21 -0.38 25.26
C ALA A 242 -1.93 -1.13 25.69
N ILE A 243 -1.79 -1.40 26.99
CA ILE A 243 -0.67 -2.20 27.53
C ILE A 243 -0.73 -3.62 27.00
N SER A 244 -1.88 -4.30 27.09
CA SER A 244 -2.06 -5.68 26.61
C SER A 244 -1.69 -5.81 25.13
N TYR A 245 -2.21 -4.92 24.29
CA TYR A 245 -1.85 -4.90 22.87
C TYR A 245 -0.35 -4.71 22.68
N THR A 246 0.22 -3.65 23.26
CA THR A 246 1.63 -3.28 23.06
C THR A 246 2.57 -4.39 23.54
N TYR A 247 2.29 -4.95 24.71
CA TYR A 247 3.06 -6.06 25.30
C TYR A 247 2.98 -7.32 24.42
N SER A 248 1.80 -7.67 23.92
CA SER A 248 1.60 -8.88 23.10
C SER A 248 2.39 -8.86 21.78
N ILE A 249 2.67 -7.68 21.22
CA ILE A 249 3.45 -7.52 20.00
C ILE A 249 4.82 -6.89 20.26
N PHE A 250 5.24 -6.75 21.52
CA PHE A 250 6.46 -6.05 21.89
C PHE A 250 7.72 -6.62 21.22
N PRO A 251 7.90 -7.96 21.11
CA PRO A 251 9.03 -8.50 20.35
C PRO A 251 9.07 -8.03 18.90
N LYS A 252 7.91 -7.86 18.24
CA LYS A 252 7.83 -7.34 16.87
C LYS A 252 8.12 -5.85 16.81
N LEU A 253 7.62 -5.10 17.81
CA LEU A 253 7.87 -3.67 17.94
C LEU A 253 9.34 -3.35 18.22
N SER A 254 10.04 -4.19 18.97
CA SER A 254 11.42 -3.97 19.36
C SER A 254 12.39 -4.24 18.20
N ARG A 255 12.14 -5.27 17.37
CA ARG A 255 13.04 -5.73 16.28
C ARG A 255 13.47 -4.67 15.25
N TYR A 256 12.82 -3.51 15.16
CA TYR A 256 13.29 -2.43 14.28
C TYR A 256 14.74 -1.99 14.62
N HIS A 257 15.18 -2.15 15.87
CA HIS A 257 16.55 -1.81 16.28
C HIS A 257 17.62 -2.72 15.66
N LEU A 258 17.24 -3.90 15.14
CA LEU A 258 18.18 -4.89 14.61
C LEU A 258 18.80 -4.49 13.27
N ASN A 259 18.17 -3.57 12.53
CA ASN A 259 18.65 -3.15 11.22
C ASN A 259 18.28 -1.68 10.97
N GLY A 260 19.26 -0.84 10.58
CA GLY A 260 19.04 0.57 10.28
C GLY A 260 18.03 0.85 9.16
N ARG A 261 17.75 -0.12 8.26
CA ARG A 261 16.73 0.00 7.20
C ARG A 261 15.31 -0.04 7.75
N TYR A 262 15.08 -0.77 8.84
CA TYR A 262 13.74 -0.96 9.38
C TYR A 262 13.17 0.35 9.91
N ARG A 263 11.89 0.60 9.60
CA ARG A 263 11.14 1.76 10.08
C ARG A 263 10.50 1.47 11.43
N LEU A 264 10.30 2.52 12.22
CA LEU A 264 9.61 2.42 13.51
C LEU A 264 8.10 2.12 13.34
N ASP A 265 7.54 2.50 12.19
CA ASP A 265 6.13 2.33 11.85
C ASP A 265 5.93 1.94 10.38
N ASN A 266 4.71 1.50 10.05
CA ASN A 266 4.28 1.19 8.69
C ASN A 266 3.51 2.37 8.03
N ASN A 267 3.71 3.62 8.47
CA ASN A 267 2.95 4.76 7.95
C ASN A 267 3.15 4.96 6.43
N LEU A 268 4.27 4.51 5.86
CA LEU A 268 4.52 4.67 4.43
C LEU A 268 3.53 3.85 3.58
N VAL A 269 3.14 2.65 4.01
CA VAL A 269 2.09 1.87 3.32
C VAL A 269 0.69 2.45 3.56
N GLU A 270 0.40 2.95 4.78
CA GLU A 270 -0.85 3.67 5.07
C GLU A 270 -1.01 4.90 4.17
N ASN A 271 0.08 5.65 3.96
CA ASN A 271 0.10 6.80 3.05
C ASN A 271 -0.16 6.39 1.60
N ALA A 272 0.38 5.24 1.16
CA ALA A 272 0.12 4.71 -0.17
C ALA A 272 -1.35 4.29 -0.36
N ILE A 273 -2.04 3.88 0.73
CA ILE A 273 -3.47 3.53 0.74
C ILE A 273 -4.37 4.78 0.65
N ARG A 274 -3.92 5.96 1.08
CA ARG A 274 -4.76 7.16 1.19
C ARG A 274 -5.52 7.53 -0.09
N PRO A 275 -4.95 7.48 -1.30
CA PRO A 275 -5.69 7.71 -2.54
C PRO A 275 -6.88 6.78 -2.72
N LEU A 276 -6.72 5.48 -2.41
CA LEU A 276 -7.81 4.50 -2.42
C LEU A 276 -8.90 4.87 -1.41
N ALA A 277 -8.50 5.31 -0.21
CA ALA A 277 -9.45 5.68 0.85
C ALA A 277 -10.32 6.88 0.50
N ILE A 278 -9.76 7.87 -0.22
CA ILE A 278 -10.52 9.01 -0.73
C ILE A 278 -11.32 8.58 -1.95
N GLY A 279 -10.72 7.81 -2.86
CA GLY A 279 -11.35 7.35 -4.10
C GLY A 279 -12.64 6.58 -3.86
N ARG A 280 -12.64 5.63 -2.92
CA ARG A 280 -13.85 4.86 -2.59
C ARG A 280 -14.99 5.70 -2.02
N LYS A 281 -14.74 6.91 -1.51
CA LYS A 281 -15.80 7.87 -1.15
C LYS A 281 -16.41 8.54 -2.39
N ASN A 282 -15.65 8.67 -3.47
CA ASN A 282 -16.08 9.34 -4.70
C ASN A 282 -16.77 8.39 -5.69
N TYR A 283 -16.22 7.19 -5.92
CA TYR A 283 -16.79 6.21 -6.85
C TYR A 283 -17.64 5.12 -6.16
N LEU A 284 -17.69 5.13 -4.82
CA LEU A 284 -18.53 4.27 -3.95
C LEU A 284 -18.20 2.77 -3.96
N PHE A 285 -18.05 2.13 -5.11
CA PHE A 285 -17.80 0.68 -5.23
C PHE A 285 -17.14 0.30 -6.56
N CYS A 286 -16.59 -0.92 -6.61
CA CYS A 286 -16.25 -1.62 -7.85
C CYS A 286 -17.43 -2.46 -8.33
N GLY A 287 -17.71 -2.47 -9.64
CA GLY A 287 -18.90 -3.11 -10.21
C GLY A 287 -18.89 -4.66 -10.17
N ASN A 288 -17.74 -5.28 -9.91
CA ASN A 288 -17.57 -6.72 -9.68
C ASN A 288 -16.11 -6.99 -9.23
N SER A 289 -15.78 -8.25 -8.98
CA SER A 289 -14.43 -8.68 -8.59
C SER A 289 -13.36 -8.30 -9.62
N ASP A 290 -13.63 -8.44 -10.92
CA ASP A 290 -12.64 -8.09 -11.95
C ASP A 290 -12.36 -6.58 -11.99
N ALA A 291 -13.38 -5.76 -11.73
CA ALA A 291 -13.21 -4.31 -11.59
C ALA A 291 -12.36 -3.95 -10.36
N ALA A 292 -12.39 -4.76 -9.29
CA ALA A 292 -11.52 -4.59 -8.14
C ALA A 292 -10.07 -5.00 -8.45
N ILE A 293 -9.85 -6.07 -9.26
CA ILE A 293 -8.52 -6.44 -9.77
C ILE A 293 -7.94 -5.32 -10.63
N ARG A 294 -8.72 -4.76 -11.57
CA ARG A 294 -8.28 -3.64 -12.41
C ARG A 294 -7.97 -2.39 -11.59
N ALA A 295 -8.77 -2.08 -10.57
CA ALA A 295 -8.46 -1.01 -9.63
C ALA A 295 -7.11 -1.25 -8.94
N ALA A 296 -6.83 -2.49 -8.52
CA ALA A 296 -5.56 -2.86 -7.89
C ALA A 296 -4.37 -2.63 -8.84
N ILE A 297 -4.47 -3.06 -10.10
CA ILE A 297 -3.45 -2.82 -11.14
C ILE A 297 -3.14 -1.33 -11.26
N VAL A 298 -4.16 -0.50 -11.45
CA VAL A 298 -3.98 0.94 -11.67
C VAL A 298 -3.42 1.65 -10.44
N TYR A 299 -3.93 1.36 -9.24
CA TYR A 299 -3.40 1.95 -8.00
C TYR A 299 -1.93 1.58 -7.77
N SER A 300 -1.53 0.36 -8.14
CA SER A 300 -0.13 -0.11 -8.02
C SER A 300 0.80 0.71 -8.90
N LEU A 301 0.44 0.85 -10.18
CA LEU A 301 1.27 1.51 -11.18
C LEU A 301 1.35 3.02 -10.93
N ILE A 302 0.21 3.68 -10.63
CA ILE A 302 0.18 5.11 -10.27
C ILE A 302 0.94 5.36 -8.96
N GLY A 303 0.76 4.49 -7.96
CA GLY A 303 1.48 4.58 -6.68
C GLY A 303 2.99 4.50 -6.88
N SER A 304 3.44 3.60 -7.74
CA SER A 304 4.87 3.42 -8.06
C SER A 304 5.43 4.54 -8.94
N CYS A 305 4.62 5.17 -9.81
CA CYS A 305 5.02 6.41 -10.51
C CYS A 305 5.35 7.53 -9.51
N LYS A 306 4.48 7.73 -8.51
CA LYS A 306 4.70 8.73 -7.47
C LYS A 306 5.97 8.45 -6.67
N ALA A 307 6.25 7.19 -6.36
CA ALA A 307 7.47 6.79 -5.67
C ALA A 307 8.73 7.07 -6.51
N ALA A 308 8.66 6.87 -7.82
CA ALA A 308 9.76 7.14 -8.76
C ALA A 308 9.90 8.62 -9.15
N GLY A 309 9.03 9.52 -8.67
CA GLY A 309 9.03 10.94 -9.09
C GLY A 309 8.60 11.14 -10.54
N VAL A 310 7.89 10.18 -11.13
CA VAL A 310 7.44 10.18 -12.52
C VAL A 310 5.99 10.70 -12.61
N ASN A 311 5.71 11.54 -13.60
CA ASN A 311 4.35 11.99 -13.89
C ASN A 311 3.50 10.80 -14.38
N PRO A 312 2.47 10.35 -13.62
CA PRO A 312 1.71 9.17 -13.98
C PRO A 312 0.95 9.29 -15.31
N ALA A 313 0.56 10.50 -15.72
CA ALA A 313 -0.15 10.71 -16.98
C ALA A 313 0.79 10.55 -18.17
N GLU A 314 1.94 11.24 -18.15
CA GLU A 314 2.95 11.13 -19.22
C GLU A 314 3.47 9.69 -19.35
N TRP A 315 3.73 9.03 -18.22
CA TRP A 315 4.15 7.63 -18.20
C TRP A 315 3.07 6.71 -18.79
N LEU A 316 1.81 6.86 -18.37
CA LEU A 316 0.74 5.97 -18.81
C LEU A 316 0.46 6.12 -20.30
N GLU A 317 0.46 7.35 -20.83
CA GLU A 317 0.26 7.62 -22.26
C GLU A 317 1.38 6.98 -23.09
N ASP A 318 2.63 7.20 -22.70
CA ASP A 318 3.80 6.64 -23.37
C ASP A 318 3.79 5.10 -23.31
N VAL A 319 3.53 4.53 -22.13
CA VAL A 319 3.44 3.07 -21.96
C VAL A 319 2.32 2.50 -22.81
N LEU A 320 1.12 3.08 -22.82
CA LEU A 320 0.03 2.59 -23.67
C LEU A 320 0.40 2.66 -25.16
N SER A 321 1.17 3.65 -25.60
CA SER A 321 1.63 3.74 -27.00
C SER A 321 2.64 2.65 -27.39
N LYS A 322 3.43 2.15 -26.42
CA LYS A 322 4.53 1.19 -26.63
C LYS A 322 4.17 -0.25 -26.28
N ILE A 323 3.21 -0.49 -25.38
CA ILE A 323 3.01 -1.80 -24.76
C ILE A 323 2.61 -2.90 -25.76
N TYR A 324 1.87 -2.53 -26.80
CA TYR A 324 1.49 -3.44 -27.87
C TYR A 324 2.71 -3.88 -28.71
N SER A 325 3.56 -2.94 -29.13
CA SER A 325 4.77 -3.25 -29.89
C SER A 325 5.76 -4.03 -29.05
N TYR A 326 5.95 -3.66 -27.77
CA TYR A 326 6.77 -4.42 -26.83
C TYR A 326 6.35 -5.89 -26.73
N THR A 327 5.04 -6.14 -26.64
CA THR A 327 4.50 -7.50 -26.56
C THR A 327 4.69 -8.26 -27.88
N LYS A 328 4.38 -7.61 -29.02
CA LYS A 328 4.50 -8.20 -30.35
C LYS A 328 5.95 -8.55 -30.72
N GLU A 329 6.89 -7.70 -30.32
CA GLU A 329 8.33 -7.83 -30.60
C GLU A 329 9.07 -8.62 -29.51
N ASN A 330 8.37 -9.13 -28.50
CA ASN A 330 8.94 -9.83 -27.34
C ASN A 330 10.06 -9.05 -26.64
N ARG A 331 9.89 -7.73 -26.52
CA ARG A 331 10.82 -6.83 -25.82
C ARG A 331 10.63 -6.92 -24.32
N ASN A 332 11.65 -6.50 -23.57
CA ASN A 332 11.58 -6.50 -22.11
C ASN A 332 10.61 -5.43 -21.59
N ILE A 333 9.40 -5.85 -21.19
CA ILE A 333 8.38 -4.96 -20.66
C ILE A 333 8.77 -4.30 -19.33
N GLU A 334 9.77 -4.85 -18.59
CA GLU A 334 10.25 -4.23 -17.35
C GLU A 334 10.84 -2.84 -17.58
N GLU A 335 11.35 -2.55 -18.78
CA GLU A 335 11.84 -1.21 -19.15
C GLU A 335 10.75 -0.14 -19.07
N LEU A 336 9.47 -0.55 -19.14
CA LEU A 336 8.32 0.33 -19.02
C LEU A 336 7.91 0.57 -17.55
N LEU A 337 8.57 -0.06 -16.57
CA LEU A 337 8.30 0.19 -15.16
C LEU A 337 8.67 1.64 -14.79
N PRO A 338 7.91 2.30 -13.89
CA PRO A 338 8.12 3.72 -13.62
C PRO A 338 9.55 4.11 -13.21
N HIS A 339 10.27 3.24 -12.49
CA HIS A 339 11.63 3.52 -12.04
C HIS A 339 12.71 3.35 -13.13
N LEU A 340 12.40 2.65 -14.23
CA LEU A 340 13.28 2.50 -15.40
C LEU A 340 12.83 3.35 -16.58
N TRP A 341 11.68 4.01 -16.45
CA TRP A 341 11.08 4.76 -17.53
C TRP A 341 11.99 5.91 -17.96
N LYS A 342 12.38 5.87 -19.22
CA LYS A 342 13.09 6.94 -19.93
C LYS A 342 12.14 7.47 -20.98
N LYS A 343 11.89 8.77 -20.90
CA LYS A 343 11.00 9.49 -21.84
C LYS A 343 11.52 9.38 -23.27
#